data_AF-A0A6B3CGB0-F1
#
_entry.id   AF-A0A6B3CGB0-F1
#
_cell.length_a   1.000
_cell.length_b   1.000
_cell.length_c   1.000
_cell.angle_alpha   90.00
_cell.angle_beta   90.00
_cell.angle_gamma   90.00
#
_symmetry.space_group_name_H-M   'P 1'
#
loop_
_entity.id
_entity.type
_entity.pdbx_description
1 polymer ?
#
loop_
_entity_poly.entity_id
_entity_poly.type
_entity_poly.pdbx_seq_one_letter_code
_entity_poly.pdbx_strand_id
1 'polypeptide(L)' 'RVPGMHVHAFSPMEVVNGATRTGMSIREWLTAAKEAGLDSVPGTAAEILDDEVRWILTKGKLPAATWTEVIETAHDLGIR' A
#
# COMPACT_ATOMS: atom_id res chain seq x y z
N ARG A 1 -19.85 10.37 4.72
CA ARG A 1 -19.52 9.38 3.66
C ARG A 1 -20.63 9.39 2.62
N VAL A 2 -20.33 9.09 1.36
CA VAL A 2 -21.34 8.86 0.31
C VAL A 2 -21.62 7.35 0.27
N PRO A 3 -22.83 6.89 0.68
CA PRO A 3 -23.13 5.46 0.71
C PRO A 3 -22.97 4.80 -0.67
N GLY A 4 -22.28 3.65 -0.71
CA GLY A 4 -22.09 2.86 -1.94
C GLY A 4 -20.97 3.34 -2.87
N MET A 5 -20.26 4.43 -2.55
CA MET A 5 -19.07 4.83 -3.32
C MET A 5 -17.88 3.95 -2.93
N HIS A 6 -17.29 3.27 -3.92
CA HIS A 6 -16.08 2.47 -3.75
C HIS A 6 -14.85 3.36 -3.61
N VAL A 7 -14.05 3.14 -2.57
CA VAL A 7 -12.82 3.86 -2.29
C VAL A 7 -11.64 3.01 -2.77
N HIS A 8 -11.12 3.37 -3.95
CA HIS A 8 -9.86 2.86 -4.48
C HIS A 8 -8.75 3.89 -4.28
N ALA A 9 -7.91 3.69 -3.26
CA ALA A 9 -6.98 4.73 -2.82
C ALA A 9 -5.69 4.17 -2.20
N PHE A 10 -4.68 5.04 -2.10
CA PHE A 10 -3.36 4.82 -1.52
C PHE A 10 -2.49 3.80 -2.25
N SER A 11 -1.46 4.31 -2.92
CA SER A 11 -0.36 3.47 -3.41
C SER A 11 0.35 2.76 -2.24
N PRO A 12 1.06 1.65 -2.48
CA PRO A 12 1.83 0.97 -1.44
C PRO A 12 2.85 1.88 -0.73
N MET A 13 3.41 2.85 -1.45
CA MET A 13 4.29 3.86 -0.85
C MET A 13 3.56 4.76 0.16
N GLU A 14 2.32 5.16 -0.14
CA GLU A 14 1.50 5.95 0.77
C GLU A 14 1.06 5.16 1.99
N VAL A 15 0.79 3.85 1.84
CA VAL A 15 0.52 2.94 2.96
C VAL A 15 1.71 2.88 3.91
N VAL A 16 2.93 2.66 3.40
CA VAL A 16 4.15 2.60 4.22
C VAL A 16 4.44 3.94 4.91
N ASN A 17 4.27 5.04 4.18
CA ASN A 17 4.42 6.38 4.74
C ASN A 17 3.37 6.65 5.83
N GLY A 18 2.11 6.25 5.61
CA GLY A 18 1.03 6.35 6.59
C GLY A 18 1.36 5.58 7.87
N ALA A 19 1.69 4.29 7.73
CA ALA A 19 2.07 3.40 8.83
C ALA A 19 3.25 3.97 9.63
N THR A 20 4.30 4.43 8.95
CA THR A 20 5.48 5.03 9.58
C THR A 20 5.13 6.29 10.37
N ARG A 21 4.33 7.20 9.79
CA ARG A 21 3.95 8.47 10.43
C ARG A 21 3.03 8.30 11.64
N THR A 22 2.28 7.20 11.69
CA THR A 22 1.39 6.89 12.82
C THR A 22 2.02 5.92 13.82
N GLY A 23 3.24 5.45 13.57
CA GLY A 23 3.88 4.42 14.41
C GLY A 23 3.15 3.08 14.40
N MET A 24 2.41 2.79 13.33
CA MET A 24 1.66 1.55 13.14
C MET A 24 2.44 0.59 12.24
N SER A 25 2.18 -0.71 12.37
CA SER A 25 2.51 -1.67 11.32
C SER A 25 1.66 -1.45 10.07
N ILE A 26 2.10 -1.99 8.93
CA ILE A 26 1.33 -1.97 7.67
C ILE A 26 -0.06 -2.58 7.86
N ARG A 27 -0.15 -3.71 8.58
CA ARG A 27 -1.41 -4.40 8.85
C ARG A 27 -2.36 -3.55 9.71
N GLU A 28 -1.86 -2.94 10.78
CA GLU A 28 -2.68 -2.07 11.64
C GLU A 28 -3.20 -0.86 10.85
N TRP A 29 -2.33 -0.22 10.06
CA TRP A 29 -2.73 0.92 9.24
C TRP A 29 -3.78 0.55 8.19
N LEU A 30 -3.58 -0.56 7.46
CA LEU A 30 -4.56 -1.04 6.47
C LEU A 30 -5.88 -1.47 7.11
N THR A 31 -5.84 -2.05 8.32
CA THR A 31 -7.05 -2.38 9.09
C THR A 31 -7.83 -1.12 9.43
N ALA A 32 -7.16 -0.10 9.98
CA ALA A 32 -7.78 1.18 10.29
C ALA A 32 -8.32 1.88 9.03
N ALA A 33 -7.59 1.82 7.91
CA ALA A 33 -8.02 2.38 6.64
C ALA A 33 -9.28 1.67 6.11
N LYS A 34 -9.35 0.34 6.21
CA LYS A 34 -10.53 -0.45 5.85
C LYS A 34 -11.74 -0.08 6.71
N GLU A 35 -11.59 0.04 8.03
CA GLU A 35 -12.64 0.52 8.93
C GLU A 35 -13.08 1.96 8.59
N ALA A 36 -12.13 2.79 8.14
CA ALA A 36 -12.37 4.13 7.62
C ALA A 36 -13.05 4.15 6.24
N GLY A 37 -13.22 2.98 5.59
CA GLY A 37 -13.98 2.81 4.35
C GLY A 37 -13.12 2.61 3.10
N LEU A 38 -11.85 2.21 3.23
CA LEU A 38 -11.04 1.79 2.10
C LEU A 38 -11.52 0.42 1.59
N ASP A 39 -11.82 0.32 0.29
CA ASP A 39 -12.28 -0.92 -0.32
C ASP A 39 -11.17 -1.64 -1.09
N SER A 40 -10.29 -0.91 -1.78
CA SER A 40 -9.20 -1.48 -2.58
C SER A 40 -7.98 -0.55 -2.65
N VAL A 41 -6.80 -1.10 -2.91
CA VAL A 41 -5.55 -0.36 -3.12
C VAL A 41 -5.09 -0.47 -4.58
N PRO A 42 -4.63 0.61 -5.23
CA PRO A 42 -4.02 0.55 -6.55
C PRO A 42 -2.68 -0.21 -6.51
N GLY A 43 -2.48 -1.13 -7.47
CA GLY A 43 -1.20 -1.83 -7.68
C GLY A 43 -0.07 -0.97 -8.26
N THR A 44 -0.22 0.36 -8.25
CA THR A 44 0.78 1.31 -8.76
C THR A 44 2.05 1.34 -7.91
N ALA A 45 3.05 2.12 -8.32
CA ALA A 45 4.35 2.25 -7.66
C ALA A 45 5.22 0.96 -7.64
N ALA A 46 4.78 -0.11 -8.32
CA ALA A 46 5.59 -1.28 -8.57
C ALA A 46 6.74 -0.96 -9.54
N GLU A 47 6.45 -0.30 -10.66
CA GLU A 47 7.37 -0.11 -11.80
C GLU A 47 8.01 -1.44 -12.24
N ILE A 48 9.15 -1.82 -11.66
CA ILE A 48 9.89 -3.07 -11.86
C ILE A 48 10.15 -3.69 -10.49
N LEU A 49 9.76 -4.94 -10.23
CA LEU A 49 10.01 -5.62 -8.94
C LEU A 49 11.40 -6.28 -8.87
N ASP A 50 12.42 -5.52 -9.26
CA ASP A 50 13.83 -5.86 -9.17
C ASP A 50 14.55 -4.65 -8.59
N ASP A 51 15.15 -4.82 -7.41
CA ASP A 51 15.71 -3.70 -6.67
C ASP A 51 17.00 -3.15 -7.31
N GLU A 52 17.78 -3.97 -8.03
CA GLU A 52 18.97 -3.52 -8.76
C GLU A 52 18.56 -2.65 -9.95
N VAL A 53 17.58 -3.12 -10.74
CA VAL A 53 17.07 -2.38 -11.89
C VAL A 53 16.37 -1.09 -11.43
N ARG A 54 15.60 -1.16 -10.33
CA ARG A 54 14.99 0.03 -9.72
C ARG A 54 16.04 1.05 -9.32
N TRP A 55 17.12 0.63 -8.67
CA TRP A 55 18.19 1.53 -8.25
C TRP A 55 18.80 2.31 -9.43
N ILE A 56 18.94 1.64 -10.58
CA ILE A 56 19.44 2.25 -11.81
C ILE A 56 18.43 3.27 -12.37
N LEU A 57 17.15 2.93 -12.40
CA LEU A 57 16.12 3.69 -13.12
C LEU A 57 15.41 4.76 -12.26
N THR A 58 15.30 4.54 -10.95
CA THR A 58 14.47 5.33 -10.04
C THR A 58 15.09 5.42 -8.65
N LYS A 59 15.08 6.60 -8.03
CA LYS A 59 15.52 6.78 -6.64
C LYS A 59 14.33 6.92 -5.71
N GLY A 60 14.41 6.32 -4.51
CA GLY A 60 13.41 6.49 -3.45
C GLY A 60 12.13 5.67 -3.58
N LYS A 61 12.12 4.61 -4.41
CA LYS A 61 11.04 3.63 -4.43
C LYS A 61 11.16 2.65 -3.25
N LEU A 62 10.05 2.04 -2.86
CA LEU A 62 10.05 0.96 -1.87
C LEU A 62 10.88 -0.22 -2.39
N PRO A 63 11.60 -0.94 -1.52
CA PRO A 63 12.12 -2.27 -1.86
C PRO A 63 11.00 -3.19 -2.36
N ALA A 64 11.32 -4.15 -3.24
CA ALA A 64 10.34 -5.06 -3.82
C ALA A 64 9.62 -5.86 -2.73
N ALA A 65 10.36 -6.32 -1.73
CA ALA A 65 9.81 -7.03 -0.58
C ALA A 65 8.77 -6.20 0.17
N THR A 66 9.03 -4.91 0.42
CA THR A 66 8.07 -4.03 1.12
C THR A 66 6.84 -3.73 0.28
N TRP A 67 6.99 -3.56 -1.04
CA TRP A 67 5.84 -3.42 -1.92
C TRP A 67 4.97 -4.69 -1.88
N THR A 68 5.58 -5.86 -1.94
CA THR A 68 4.89 -7.16 -1.85
C THR A 68 4.17 -7.32 -0.51
N GLU A 69 4.83 -7.00 0.60
CA GLU A 69 4.24 -7.06 1.95
C GLU A 69 2.94 -6.25 2.05
N VAL A 70 2.92 -5.03 1.48
CA VAL A 70 1.71 -4.19 1.47
C VAL A 70 0.57 -4.86 0.70
N ILE A 71 0.86 -5.36 -0.50
CA ILE A 71 -0.15 -5.96 -1.39
C ILE A 71 -0.68 -7.27 -0.80
N GLU A 72 0.19 -8.14 -0.30
CA GLU A 72 -0.21 -9.39 0.36
C GLU A 72 -1.04 -9.11 1.62
N THR A 73 -0.62 -8.14 2.45
CA THR A 73 -1.39 -7.75 3.64
C THR A 73 -2.75 -7.16 3.29
N ALA A 74 -2.85 -6.37 2.22
CA ALA A 74 -4.13 -5.84 1.74
C ALA A 74 -5.06 -6.97 1.29
N HIS A 75 -4.55 -7.93 0.51
CA HIS A 75 -5.32 -9.10 0.08
C HIS A 75 -5.79 -9.97 1.27
N ASP A 76 -4.91 -10.21 2.25
CA ASP A 76 -5.25 -10.95 3.48
C ASP A 76 -6.38 -10.28 4.27
N LEU A 77 -6.40 -8.94 4.27
CA LEU A 77 -7.46 -8.16 4.91
C LEU A 77 -8.72 -8.04 4.04
N GLY A 78 -8.74 -8.63 2.84
CA GLY A 78 -9.85 -8.58 1.90
C GLY A 78 -10.05 -7.22 1.23
N ILE A 79 -9.00 -6.41 1.14
CA ILE A 79 -8.97 -5.13 0.41
C ILE A 79 -8.63 -5.46 -1.05
N ARG A 80 -9.60 -5.35 -1.96
CA ARG A 80 -9.47 -5.75 -3.38
C ARG A 80 -10.53 -5.11 -4.28
#